data_AF-A0AB38D1I7-F1
#
_entry.id   AF-A0AB38D1I7-F1
#
_cell.length_a   1.000
_cell.length_b   1.000
_cell.length_c   1.000
_cell.angle_alpha   90.00
_cell.angle_beta   90.00
_cell.angle_gamma   90.00
#
_symmetry.space_group_name_H-M   'P 1'
#
loop_
_entity.id
_entity.type
_entity.pdbx_description
1 polymer ?
#
loop_
_entity_poly.entity_id
_entity_poly.type
_entity_poly.pdbx_seq_one_letter_code
_entity_poly.pdbx_strand_id
1 'polypeptide(L)' 'MGADTRVLDILESLIDDDPCSWDHNHSCQAHGYFYLDQGELCPQEDAKRYVHAARRELNA' A
#
# COMPACT_ATOMS: atom_id res chain seq x y z
N MET A 1 -14.90 -4.87 -18.46
CA MET A 1 -13.94 -4.81 -17.34
C MET A 1 -14.13 -6.07 -16.54
N GLY A 2 -13.07 -6.86 -16.30
CA GLY A 2 -13.17 -8.06 -15.47
C GLY A 2 -13.44 -7.69 -14.00
N ALA A 3 -13.99 -8.62 -13.23
CA ALA A 3 -14.21 -8.41 -11.79
C ALA A 3 -12.91 -8.04 -11.07
N ASP A 4 -11.79 -8.65 -11.44
CA ASP A 4 -10.46 -8.39 -10.86
C ASP A 4 -9.98 -6.96 -11.13
N THR A 5 -10.21 -6.43 -12.33
CA THR A 5 -9.89 -5.03 -12.67
C THR A 5 -10.65 -4.08 -11.75
N ARG A 6 -11.96 -4.34 -11.52
CA ARG A 6 -12.78 -3.47 -10.68
C ARG A 6 -12.35 -3.52 -9.21
N VAL A 7 -11.92 -4.67 -8.72
CA VAL A 7 -11.37 -4.81 -7.36
C VAL A 7 -10.09 -3.99 -7.22
N LEU A 8 -9.17 -4.06 -8.18
CA LEU A 8 -7.93 -3.27 -8.12
C LEU A 8 -8.19 -1.77 -8.21
N ASP A 9 -9.15 -1.33 -9.03
CA ASP A 9 -9.54 0.09 -9.09
C ASP A 9 -10.04 0.60 -7.72
N ILE A 10 -10.82 -0.22 -7.01
CA ILE A 10 -11.33 0.12 -5.68
C ILE A 10 -10.18 0.18 -4.68
N LEU A 11 -9.28 -0.80 -4.69
CA LEU A 11 -8.13 -0.83 -3.79
C LEU A 11 -7.21 0.38 -4.03
N GLU A 12 -6.91 0.73 -5.29
CA GLU A 12 -6.14 1.93 -5.64
C GLU A 12 -6.80 3.19 -5.10
N SER A 13 -8.14 3.30 -5.16
CA SER A 13 -8.85 4.48 -4.63
C SER A 13 -8.82 4.62 -3.10
N LEU A 14 -8.44 3.58 -2.38
CA LEU A 14 -8.35 3.55 -0.92
C LEU A 14 -6.90 3.66 -0.41
N ILE A 15 -5.93 3.55 -1.30
CA ILE A 15 -4.52 3.69 -0.99
C ILE A 15 -4.16 5.17 -1.01
N ASP A 16 -3.47 5.62 0.03
CA ASP A 16 -2.93 6.97 0.09
C ASP A 16 -1.69 7.06 -0.82
N ASP A 17 -1.65 8.03 -1.73
CA ASP A 17 -0.55 8.20 -2.69
C ASP A 17 0.73 8.74 -2.05
N ASP A 18 0.65 9.36 -0.87
CA ASP A 18 1.80 10.00 -0.23
C ASP A 18 2.94 9.00 0.10
N PRO A 19 4.21 9.42 0.01
CA PRO A 19 5.32 8.57 0.40
C PRO A 19 5.35 8.37 1.92
N CYS A 20 5.84 7.22 2.37
CA CYS A 20 6.03 6.99 3.80
C CYS A 20 7.02 8.00 4.40
N SER A 21 6.65 8.57 5.54
CA SER A 21 7.54 9.37 6.40
C SER A 21 7.78 8.62 7.71
N TRP A 22 8.97 8.07 7.89
CA TRP A 22 9.32 7.21 9.01
C TRP A 22 9.97 7.99 10.15
N ASP A 23 9.54 7.70 11.39
CA ASP A 23 10.21 8.20 12.59
C ASP A 23 11.15 7.17 13.25
N HIS A 24 11.80 7.57 14.34
CA HIS A 24 12.74 6.72 15.09
C HIS A 24 12.07 5.56 15.85
N ASN A 25 10.75 5.56 15.99
CA ASN A 25 9.97 4.55 16.71
C ASN A 25 9.31 3.54 15.74
N HIS A 26 9.79 3.46 14.50
CA HIS A 26 9.20 2.64 13.44
C HIS A 26 7.73 2.98 13.19
N SER A 27 7.37 4.26 13.24
CA SER A 27 6.04 4.74 12.87
C SER A 27 6.06 5.43 11.51
N CYS A 28 5.02 5.21 10.72
CA CYS A 28 4.74 5.98 9.52
C CYS A 28 3.87 7.19 9.87
N GLN A 29 4.49 8.36 9.98
CA GLN A 29 3.84 9.62 10.33
C GLN A 29 2.92 10.14 9.21
N ALA A 30 3.28 9.90 7.95
CA ALA A 30 2.46 10.31 6.81
C ALA A 30 1.08 9.64 6.81
N HIS A 31 1.03 8.36 7.18
CA HIS A 31 -0.18 7.55 7.09
C HIS A 31 -0.80 7.20 8.46
N GLY A 32 -0.22 7.70 9.55
CA GLY A 32 -0.74 7.53 10.91
C GLY A 32 -0.64 6.11 11.50
N TYR A 33 0.33 5.32 11.04
CA TYR A 33 0.60 3.99 11.60
C TYR A 33 1.75 4.06 12.60
N PHE A 34 1.49 3.72 13.86
CA PHE A 34 2.45 3.90 14.94
C PHE A 34 2.92 2.56 15.51
N TYR A 35 4.19 2.53 15.94
CA TYR A 35 4.81 1.38 16.60
C TYR A 35 4.74 0.09 15.77
N LEU A 36 5.05 0.18 14.46
CA LEU A 36 5.15 -1.00 13.61
C LEU A 36 6.34 -1.86 14.06
N ASP A 37 6.23 -3.18 13.88
CA ASP A 37 7.31 -4.07 14.25
C ASP A 37 8.53 -3.86 13.33
N GLN A 38 9.73 -4.15 13.84
CA GLN A 38 10.95 -3.99 13.05
C GLN A 38 10.92 -4.92 11.83
N GLY A 39 11.07 -4.33 10.65
CA GLY A 39 11.05 -5.04 9.38
C GLY A 39 9.67 -5.09 8.71
N GLU A 40 8.61 -4.65 9.39
CA GLU A 40 7.32 -4.43 8.75
C GLU A 40 7.32 -3.15 7.91
N LEU A 41 6.48 -3.14 6.88
CA LEU A 41 6.19 -1.95 6.10
C LEU A 41 4.98 -1.23 6.68
N CYS A 42 4.81 0.04 6.30
CA CYS A 42 3.56 0.72 6.54
C CYS A 42 2.46 0.00 5.74
N PRO A 43 1.26 -0.22 6.28
CA PRO A 43 0.17 -0.86 5.55
C PRO A 43 -0.17 -0.20 4.20
N GLN A 44 0.02 1.12 4.08
CA GLN A 44 -0.13 1.82 2.79
C GLN A 44 0.97 1.45 1.79
N GLU A 45 2.22 1.30 2.25
CA GLU A 45 3.33 0.85 1.41
C GLU A 45 3.15 -0.61 0.97
N ASP A 46 2.69 -1.48 1.88
CA ASP A 46 2.35 -2.86 1.53
C ASP A 46 1.24 -2.91 0.48
N ALA A 47 0.16 -2.16 0.68
CA ALA A 47 -0.96 -2.11 -0.26
C ALA A 47 -0.52 -1.67 -1.66
N LYS A 48 0.31 -0.62 -1.77
CA LYS A 48 0.91 -0.19 -3.05
C LYS A 48 1.64 -1.34 -3.74
N ARG A 49 2.49 -2.07 -3.00
CA ARG A 49 3.27 -3.19 -3.55
C ARG A 49 2.38 -4.31 -4.07
N TYR A 50 1.38 -4.72 -3.30
CA TYR A 50 0.46 -5.79 -3.69
C TYR A 50 -0.37 -5.41 -4.91
N VAL A 51 -0.93 -4.20 -4.94
CA VAL A 51 -1.73 -3.72 -6.07
C VAL A 51 -0.89 -3.60 -7.34
N HIS A 52 0.32 -3.03 -7.26
CA HIS A 52 1.22 -2.96 -8.41
C HIS A 52 1.65 -4.34 -8.92
N ALA A 53 1.90 -5.30 -8.02
CA ALA A 53 2.19 -6.68 -8.41
C ALA A 53 1.00 -7.30 -9.15
N ALA A 54 -0.21 -7.23 -8.58
CA ALA A 54 -1.42 -7.77 -9.20
C ALA A 54 -1.74 -7.13 -10.56
N ARG A 55 -1.52 -5.82 -10.71
CA ARG A 55 -1.65 -5.13 -12.01
C ARG A 55 -0.68 -5.67 -13.05
N ARG A 56 0.57 -5.94 -12.68
CA ARG A 56 1.56 -6.52 -13.60
C ARG A 56 1.15 -7.93 -14.04
N GLU A 57 0.63 -8.73 -13.11
CA GLU A 57 0.16 -10.09 -13.40
C GLU A 57 -1.05 -10.11 -14.34
N LEU A 58 -2.01 -9.19 -14.17
CA LEU A 58 -3.17 -9.09 -15.07
C LEU A 58 -2.85 -8.55 -16.47
N ASN A 59 -1.77 -7.80 -16.61
CA ASN A 59 -1.36 -7.17 -17.88
C ASN A 59 -0.26 -7.97 -18.62
N ALA A 60 0.23 -9.05 -18.03
CA ALA A 60 1.21 -9.97 -18.63
C ALA A 60 0.53 -10.97 -19.57
#